data_AF-A0A4Z2GH40-F1
#
_entry.id   AF-A0A4Z2GH40-F1
#
_cell.length_a   1.000
_cell.length_b   1.000
_cell.length_c   1.000
_cell.angle_alpha   90.00
_cell.angle_beta   90.00
_cell.angle_gamma   90.00
#
_symmetry.space_group_name_H-M   'P 1'
#
loop_
_entity.id
_entity.type
_entity.pdbx_description
1 polymer ?
#
loop_
_entity_poly.entity_id
_entity_poly.type
_entity_poly.pdbx_seq_one_letter_code
_entity_poly.pdbx_strand_id
1 'polypeptide(L)'
;MYLTPSEKHMLLKVMGFGLYLMDGNVSNIYKLDAKKRINLSKIDKFFKVVPLFGDMQIELSRYIETSAHYEENKWTCTQSSVSPQYNLCEQMVQIREDHIRFISELARYSNSEVVTGSGLDSQKSDEEYRELFDLALRGLQLLSKWSTHVMEVYSWKLVHPTDKFCNKDCPGTAEEYERATRYNYTSEEKNTIYAALQDFAQMTLREPLRQAVRKKKNVLISVLQAIRKTVCDWDGVREPPNDPCLRGEKDPKGGFDIKVPRRAVGPSSTQLYMVRTMLESLIADKSGSKKTLRSCLDGPIVVAIEDFHKHSFFFTHLLNFSEALQQCCDLSQLWFREFFLELTMGRRIQFPIEMSMPWILTDHILETKEPSMME
;
A
#
# COMPACT_ATOMS: atom_id res chain seq x y z
N MET A 1 -12.45 -0.11 -7.01
CA MET A 1 -11.77 0.23 -5.73
C MET A 1 -10.55 -0.67 -5.61
N TYR A 2 -9.63 -0.37 -4.71
CA TYR A 2 -8.46 -1.18 -4.38
C TYR A 2 -8.07 -0.89 -2.92
N LEU A 3 -7.31 -1.79 -2.30
CA LEU A 3 -6.66 -1.57 -1.02
C LEU A 3 -5.13 -1.60 -1.17
N THR A 4 -4.55 -2.60 -1.85
CA THR A 4 -3.10 -2.83 -1.86
C THR A 4 -2.37 -2.08 -3.00
N PRO A 5 -1.03 -1.92 -2.92
CA PRO A 5 -0.23 -1.36 -4.01
C PRO A 5 -0.36 -2.19 -5.30
N SER A 6 -0.33 -3.52 -5.19
CA SER A 6 -0.42 -4.44 -6.33
C SER A 6 -1.79 -4.40 -7.02
N GLU A 7 -2.89 -4.25 -6.27
CA GLU A 7 -4.22 -4.02 -6.83
C GLU A 7 -4.30 -2.68 -7.58
N LYS A 8 -3.75 -1.59 -7.00
CA LYS A 8 -3.66 -0.28 -7.66
C LYS A 8 -2.90 -0.37 -8.98
N HIS A 9 -1.71 -0.97 -8.98
CA HIS A 9 -0.87 -1.11 -10.18
C HIS A 9 -1.48 -2.04 -11.20
N MET A 10 -2.21 -3.09 -10.80
CA MET A 10 -2.95 -3.97 -11.71
C MET A 10 -4.02 -3.20 -12.49
N LEU A 11 -4.80 -2.34 -11.83
CA LEU A 11 -5.81 -1.51 -12.50
C LEU A 11 -5.19 -0.61 -13.58
N LEU A 12 -4.01 -0.02 -13.31
CA LEU A 12 -3.29 0.82 -14.26
C LEU A 12 -2.72 0.02 -15.43
N LYS A 13 -2.13 -1.16 -15.18
CA LYS A 13 -1.64 -2.07 -16.23
C LYS A 13 -2.78 -2.55 -17.14
N VAL A 14 -3.95 -2.84 -16.59
CA VAL A 14 -5.17 -3.21 -17.36
C VAL A 14 -5.70 -2.03 -18.18
N MET A 15 -5.62 -0.78 -17.70
CA MET A 15 -5.97 0.39 -18.52
C MET A 15 -5.02 0.56 -19.71
N GLY A 16 -3.70 0.46 -19.49
CA GLY A 16 -2.69 0.57 -20.56
C GLY A 16 -2.86 -0.49 -21.64
N PHE A 17 -2.73 -1.77 -21.26
CA PHE A 17 -2.82 -2.86 -22.22
C PHE A 17 -4.23 -3.02 -22.80
N GLY A 18 -5.28 -2.65 -22.05
CA GLY A 18 -6.64 -2.59 -22.55
C GLY A 18 -6.84 -1.56 -23.65
N LEU A 19 -6.29 -0.34 -23.52
CA LEU A 19 -6.32 0.66 -24.59
C LEU A 19 -5.52 0.20 -25.83
N TYR A 20 -4.35 -0.39 -25.62
CA TYR A 20 -3.52 -0.96 -26.70
C TYR A 20 -4.30 -2.02 -27.51
N LEU A 21 -4.93 -2.99 -26.85
CA LEU A 21 -5.75 -4.02 -27.51
C LEU A 21 -7.04 -3.48 -28.14
N MET A 22 -7.53 -2.32 -27.69
CA MET A 22 -8.72 -1.65 -28.24
C MET A 22 -8.41 -0.74 -29.44
N ASP A 23 -7.15 -0.51 -29.79
CA ASP A 23 -6.74 0.38 -30.87
C ASP A 23 -6.00 -0.37 -32.00
N GLY A 24 -6.68 -0.56 -33.14
CA GLY A 24 -6.18 -1.32 -34.27
C GLY A 24 -7.16 -1.33 -35.46
N ASN A 25 -6.95 -2.21 -36.43
CA ASN A 25 -7.63 -2.15 -37.74
C ASN A 25 -9.18 -2.15 -37.70
N VAL A 26 -9.80 -2.61 -36.61
CA VAL A 26 -11.26 -2.72 -36.44
C VAL A 26 -11.84 -1.71 -35.43
N SER A 27 -11.01 -1.12 -34.56
CA SER A 27 -11.44 -0.29 -33.42
C SER A 27 -10.44 0.83 -33.16
N ASN A 28 -10.92 2.01 -32.76
CA ASN A 28 -10.07 3.17 -32.53
C ASN A 28 -10.48 3.90 -31.25
N ILE A 29 -9.53 4.11 -30.32
CA ILE A 29 -9.84 4.61 -28.98
C ILE A 29 -10.33 6.06 -28.99
N TYR A 30 -9.81 6.91 -29.87
CA TYR A 30 -10.26 8.30 -30.00
C TYR A 30 -11.71 8.39 -30.51
N LYS A 31 -12.14 7.50 -31.42
CA LYS A 31 -13.54 7.36 -31.86
C LYS A 31 -14.45 6.79 -30.76
N LEU A 32 -13.92 6.09 -29.75
CA LEU A 32 -14.67 5.64 -28.58
C LEU A 32 -14.77 6.72 -27.49
N ASP A 33 -13.71 7.51 -27.30
CA ASP A 33 -13.68 8.67 -26.41
C ASP A 33 -14.62 9.79 -26.87
N ALA A 34 -14.61 10.12 -28.17
CA ALA A 34 -15.58 11.05 -28.78
C ALA A 34 -17.04 10.59 -28.62
N LYS A 35 -17.27 9.27 -28.51
CA LYS A 35 -18.58 8.66 -28.21
C LYS A 35 -18.85 8.49 -26.70
N LYS A 36 -17.98 9.03 -25.84
CA LYS A 36 -18.00 8.93 -24.37
C LYS A 36 -18.12 7.49 -23.86
N ARG A 37 -17.58 6.52 -24.60
CA ARG A 37 -17.53 5.09 -24.21
C ARG A 37 -16.36 4.79 -23.28
N ILE A 38 -15.28 5.57 -23.40
CA ILE A 38 -14.13 5.62 -22.50
C ILE A 38 -13.85 7.10 -22.16
N ASN A 39 -12.81 7.37 -21.37
CA ASN A 39 -12.38 8.74 -21.04
C ASN A 39 -10.85 8.78 -20.97
N LEU A 40 -10.21 9.13 -22.09
CA LEU A 40 -8.75 9.14 -22.24
C LEU A 40 -8.11 10.20 -21.34
N SER A 41 -8.75 11.38 -21.18
CA SER A 41 -8.24 12.46 -20.32
C SER A 41 -8.16 12.11 -18.82
N LYS A 42 -8.95 11.15 -18.35
CA LYS A 42 -8.77 10.56 -17.00
C LYS A 42 -7.63 9.55 -16.95
N ILE A 43 -7.44 8.76 -18.01
CA ILE A 43 -6.43 7.69 -18.07
C ILE A 43 -5.02 8.29 -18.21
N ASP A 44 -4.85 9.30 -19.06
CA ASP A 44 -3.63 10.11 -19.21
C ASP A 44 -3.07 10.58 -17.86
N LYS A 45 -3.95 11.14 -17.02
CA LYS A 45 -3.62 11.63 -15.66
C LYS A 45 -3.33 10.54 -14.62
N PHE A 46 -3.50 9.27 -14.97
CA PHE A 46 -3.19 8.13 -14.10
C PHE A 46 -1.94 7.36 -14.54
N PHE A 47 -1.40 7.63 -15.74
CA PHE A 47 -0.26 6.91 -16.28
C PHE A 47 1.06 7.39 -15.67
N LYS A 48 1.96 6.42 -15.48
CA LYS A 48 3.21 6.50 -14.71
C LYS A 48 4.05 5.24 -14.98
N VAL A 49 5.17 5.11 -14.31
CA VAL A 49 5.91 3.83 -14.23
C VAL A 49 5.36 3.01 -13.06
N VAL A 50 5.16 1.70 -13.26
CA VAL A 50 4.77 0.74 -12.21
C VAL A 50 5.51 -0.60 -12.36
N PRO A 51 5.62 -1.43 -11.30
CA PRO A 51 6.17 -2.77 -11.42
C PRO A 51 5.35 -3.63 -12.39
N LEU A 52 6.02 -4.25 -13.35
CA LEU A 52 5.41 -5.26 -14.22
C LEU A 52 5.46 -6.62 -13.50
N PHE A 53 6.68 -7.10 -13.22
CA PHE A 53 7.00 -8.31 -12.47
C PHE A 53 8.46 -8.27 -12.00
N GLY A 54 8.74 -8.48 -10.72
CA GLY A 54 10.11 -8.38 -10.19
C GLY A 54 10.68 -6.96 -10.33
N ASP A 55 11.96 -6.88 -10.68
CA ASP A 55 12.66 -5.65 -11.05
C ASP A 55 12.32 -5.13 -12.46
N MET A 56 11.62 -5.92 -13.28
CA MET A 56 11.10 -5.44 -14.56
C MET A 56 9.89 -4.51 -14.35
N GLN A 57 10.06 -3.26 -14.78
CA GLN A 57 9.04 -2.21 -14.71
C GLN A 57 8.28 -2.06 -16.03
N ILE A 58 7.13 -1.38 -16.01
CA ILE A 58 6.43 -0.93 -17.21
C ILE A 58 6.11 0.56 -17.14
N GLU A 59 6.53 1.28 -18.17
CA GLU A 59 6.10 2.64 -18.48
C GLU A 59 4.74 2.57 -19.18
N LEU A 60 3.68 3.12 -18.57
CA LEU A 60 2.31 2.94 -19.09
C LEU A 60 2.02 3.78 -20.35
N SER A 61 2.73 4.89 -20.51
CA SER A 61 2.88 5.70 -21.73
C SER A 61 3.19 4.85 -22.97
N ARG A 62 4.08 3.85 -22.82
CA ARG A 62 4.53 2.98 -23.92
C ARG A 62 3.38 2.22 -24.61
N TYR A 63 2.31 1.88 -23.89
CA TYR A 63 1.11 1.26 -24.49
C TYR A 63 0.32 2.21 -25.40
N ILE A 64 0.48 3.52 -25.20
CA ILE A 64 -0.14 4.57 -26.01
C ILE A 64 0.74 4.89 -27.22
N GLU A 65 2.04 5.08 -27.00
CA GLU A 65 3.04 5.36 -28.06
C GLU A 65 3.10 4.26 -29.13
N THR A 66 2.90 3.01 -28.72
CA THR A 66 2.88 1.84 -29.62
C THR A 66 1.48 1.49 -30.15
N SER A 67 0.45 2.28 -29.83
CA SER A 67 -0.91 2.07 -30.35
C SER A 67 -1.05 2.44 -31.83
N ALA A 68 -1.97 1.77 -32.54
CA ALA A 68 -2.07 1.85 -34.00
C ALA A 68 -2.40 3.25 -34.55
N HIS A 69 -3.00 4.13 -33.73
CA HIS A 69 -3.36 5.50 -34.10
C HIS A 69 -2.81 6.54 -33.11
N TYR A 70 -1.59 6.34 -32.57
CA TYR A 70 -0.98 7.28 -31.62
C TYR A 70 -0.97 8.74 -32.13
N GLU A 71 -1.38 9.68 -31.28
CA GLU A 71 -1.35 11.12 -31.53
C GLU A 71 -0.62 11.82 -30.38
N GLU A 72 0.65 12.19 -30.61
CA GLU A 72 1.57 12.79 -29.62
C GLU A 72 0.96 13.98 -28.86
N ASN A 73 0.32 14.91 -29.58
CA ASN A 73 -0.27 16.13 -29.01
C ASN A 73 -1.52 15.91 -28.14
N LYS A 74 -1.98 14.65 -27.93
CA LYS A 74 -3.17 14.34 -27.12
C LYS A 74 -2.87 13.75 -25.74
N TRP A 75 -1.61 13.45 -25.44
CA TRP A 75 -1.21 12.80 -24.20
C TRP A 75 -0.17 13.65 -23.46
N THR A 76 -0.36 13.82 -22.16
CA THR A 76 0.60 14.49 -21.27
C THR A 76 1.52 13.49 -20.60
N CYS A 77 1.07 12.24 -20.41
CA CYS A 77 1.89 11.16 -19.84
C CYS A 77 3.05 10.68 -20.73
N THR A 78 3.06 11.02 -22.03
CA THR A 78 4.15 10.73 -22.98
C THR A 78 5.16 11.88 -23.10
N GLN A 79 4.97 12.98 -22.35
CA GLN A 79 5.86 14.14 -22.37
C GLN A 79 6.88 14.01 -21.23
N SER A 80 8.18 14.11 -21.57
CA SER A 80 9.33 13.79 -20.70
C SER A 80 9.60 14.79 -19.55
N SER A 81 8.55 15.30 -18.92
CA SER A 81 8.65 16.17 -17.74
C SER A 81 8.82 15.34 -16.47
N VAL A 82 9.76 15.74 -15.60
CA VAL A 82 9.92 15.11 -14.29
C VAL A 82 8.73 15.52 -13.41
N SER A 83 7.77 14.61 -13.26
CA SER A 83 6.52 14.89 -12.55
C SER A 83 6.76 15.08 -11.04
N PRO A 84 6.22 16.14 -10.40
CA PRO A 84 6.33 16.38 -8.96
C PRO A 84 5.85 15.22 -8.08
N GLN A 85 5.03 14.30 -8.61
CA GLN A 85 4.58 13.10 -7.89
C GLN A 85 5.74 12.16 -7.45
N TYR A 86 6.92 12.31 -8.04
CA TYR A 86 8.13 11.57 -7.65
C TYR A 86 9.05 12.37 -6.70
N ASN A 87 8.73 13.62 -6.37
CA ASN A 87 9.45 14.40 -5.37
C ASN A 87 9.11 13.89 -3.96
N LEU A 88 9.97 13.01 -3.45
CA LEU A 88 9.84 12.42 -2.11
C LEU A 88 9.73 13.47 -1.00
N CYS A 89 10.45 14.60 -1.10
CA CYS A 89 10.51 15.62 -0.05
C CYS A 89 9.16 16.34 0.12
N GLU A 90 8.46 16.63 -0.98
CA GLU A 90 7.09 17.18 -0.94
C GLU A 90 6.10 16.18 -0.32
N GLN A 91 6.20 14.89 -0.67
CA GLN A 91 5.31 13.86 -0.10
C GLN A 91 5.56 13.64 1.40
N MET A 92 6.80 13.79 1.88
CA MET A 92 7.16 13.52 3.27
C MET A 92 6.49 14.42 4.30
N VAL A 93 6.12 15.66 3.94
CA VAL A 93 5.34 16.54 4.82
C VAL A 93 3.98 15.89 5.13
N GLN A 94 3.27 15.45 4.09
CA GLN A 94 1.97 14.79 4.26
C GLN A 94 2.09 13.41 4.91
N ILE A 95 3.14 12.64 4.62
CA ILE A 95 3.38 11.34 5.25
C ILE A 95 3.59 11.51 6.76
N ARG A 96 4.40 12.48 7.19
CA ARG A 96 4.63 12.79 8.61
C ARG A 96 3.35 13.27 9.32
N GLU A 97 2.57 14.15 8.69
CA GLU A 97 1.26 14.55 9.23
C GLU A 97 0.29 13.38 9.38
N ASP A 98 0.12 12.58 8.32
CA ASP A 98 -0.79 11.42 8.31
C ASP A 98 -0.39 10.41 9.39
N HIS A 99 0.92 10.15 9.53
CA HIS A 99 1.50 9.27 10.55
C HIS A 99 1.21 9.79 11.97
N ILE A 100 1.58 11.03 12.29
CA ILE A 100 1.38 11.61 13.63
C ILE A 100 -0.12 11.60 14.00
N ARG A 101 -0.99 11.98 13.06
CA ARG A 101 -2.45 12.02 13.24
C ARG A 101 -3.02 10.62 13.51
N PHE A 102 -2.70 9.64 12.66
CA PHE A 102 -3.24 8.29 12.77
C PHE A 102 -2.69 7.52 13.97
N ILE A 103 -1.38 7.59 14.24
CA ILE A 103 -0.77 6.88 15.38
C ILE A 103 -1.23 7.47 16.71
N SER A 104 -1.42 8.80 16.81
CA SER A 104 -2.02 9.42 18.00
C SER A 104 -3.46 8.95 18.25
N GLU A 105 -4.25 8.77 17.19
CA GLU A 105 -5.60 8.23 17.28
C GLU A 105 -5.60 6.75 17.69
N LEU A 106 -4.80 5.91 17.00
CA LEU A 106 -4.65 4.48 17.30
C LEU A 106 -4.14 4.24 18.74
N ALA A 107 -3.18 5.05 19.20
CA ALA A 107 -2.69 5.02 20.57
C ALA A 107 -3.79 5.33 21.59
N ARG A 108 -4.74 6.22 21.28
CA ARG A 108 -5.90 6.49 22.16
C ARG A 108 -6.82 5.28 22.31
N TYR A 109 -7.13 4.56 21.23
CA TYR A 109 -7.95 3.33 21.32
C TYR A 109 -7.22 2.19 22.06
N SER A 110 -5.91 2.05 21.84
CA SER A 110 -5.07 1.12 22.61
C SER A 110 -5.04 1.48 24.10
N ASN A 111 -4.83 2.76 24.42
CA ASN A 111 -4.73 3.23 25.80
C ASN A 111 -6.08 3.25 26.51
N SER A 112 -7.20 3.46 25.81
CA SER A 112 -8.53 3.33 26.41
C SER A 112 -8.84 1.88 26.80
N GLU A 113 -8.51 0.87 25.97
CA GLU A 113 -8.58 -0.54 26.39
C GLU A 113 -7.72 -0.84 27.63
N VAL A 114 -6.52 -0.24 27.71
CA VAL A 114 -5.57 -0.45 28.81
C VAL A 114 -6.04 0.19 30.11
N VAL A 115 -6.50 1.46 30.06
CA VAL A 115 -6.83 2.27 31.24
C VAL A 115 -8.25 2.01 31.75
N THR A 116 -9.22 1.78 30.87
CA THR A 116 -10.63 1.60 31.31
C THR A 116 -10.88 0.23 31.96
N GLY A 117 -10.06 -0.79 31.69
CA GLY A 117 -10.16 -2.11 32.35
C GLY A 117 -11.48 -2.85 32.14
N SER A 118 -12.27 -2.51 31.13
CA SER A 118 -13.56 -3.14 30.80
C SER A 118 -13.45 -4.36 29.86
N GLY A 119 -12.27 -4.58 29.27
CA GLY A 119 -12.04 -5.49 28.14
C GLY A 119 -12.10 -7.01 28.39
N LEU A 120 -12.96 -7.48 29.31
CA LEU A 120 -13.25 -8.90 29.51
C LEU A 120 -14.77 -9.21 29.53
N ASP A 121 -15.57 -8.48 30.32
CA ASP A 121 -16.98 -8.84 30.58
C ASP A 121 -18.05 -7.92 29.96
N SER A 122 -17.68 -6.75 29.43
CA SER A 122 -18.61 -5.90 28.66
C SER A 122 -18.37 -6.05 27.16
N GLN A 123 -19.38 -6.52 26.42
CA GLN A 123 -19.40 -6.34 24.95
C GLN A 123 -19.34 -4.84 24.64
N LYS A 124 -18.50 -4.44 23.67
CA LYS A 124 -18.49 -3.07 23.16
C LYS A 124 -19.80 -2.80 22.40
N SER A 125 -20.17 -1.53 22.29
CA SER A 125 -21.26 -1.10 21.41
C SER A 125 -20.92 -1.34 19.93
N ASP A 126 -21.95 -1.39 19.08
CA ASP A 126 -21.78 -1.44 17.62
C ASP A 126 -20.92 -0.28 17.10
N GLU A 127 -21.05 0.90 17.72
CA GLU A 127 -20.35 2.11 17.31
C GLU A 127 -18.85 2.01 17.60
N GLU A 128 -18.45 1.54 18.79
CA GLU A 128 -17.04 1.27 19.10
C GLU A 128 -16.44 0.18 18.19
N TYR A 129 -17.22 -0.85 17.81
CA TYR A 129 -16.78 -1.85 16.84
C TYR A 129 -16.64 -1.25 15.43
N ARG A 130 -17.51 -0.30 15.05
CA ARG A 130 -17.46 0.41 13.77
C ARG A 130 -16.28 1.38 13.70
N GLU A 131 -16.02 2.15 14.76
CA GLU A 131 -14.83 3.00 14.88
C GLU A 131 -13.54 2.19 14.72
N LEU A 132 -13.44 1.02 15.35
CA LEU A 132 -12.28 0.13 15.23
C LEU A 132 -12.16 -0.50 13.83
N PHE A 133 -13.26 -0.80 13.16
CA PHE A 133 -13.28 -1.22 11.76
C PHE A 133 -12.79 -0.09 10.82
N ASP A 134 -13.29 1.12 11.00
CA ASP A 134 -12.93 2.30 10.21
C ASP A 134 -11.47 2.72 10.47
N LEU A 135 -10.96 2.54 11.70
CA LEU A 135 -9.56 2.73 12.07
C LEU A 135 -8.64 1.66 11.43
N ALA A 136 -9.04 0.39 11.46
CA ALA A 136 -8.30 -0.71 10.83
C ALA A 136 -8.18 -0.52 9.30
N LEU A 137 -9.27 -0.11 8.64
CA LEU A 137 -9.27 0.18 7.21
C LEU A 137 -8.38 1.39 6.87
N ARG A 138 -8.48 2.49 7.64
CA ARG A 138 -7.60 3.66 7.46
C ARG A 138 -6.12 3.31 7.62
N GLY A 139 -5.77 2.45 8.59
CA GLY A 139 -4.40 1.98 8.78
C GLY A 139 -3.85 1.22 7.56
N LEU A 140 -4.62 0.26 7.04
CA LEU A 140 -4.23 -0.48 5.83
C LEU A 140 -4.12 0.43 4.60
N GLN A 141 -4.99 1.43 4.47
CA GLN A 141 -4.95 2.41 3.39
C GLN A 141 -3.73 3.35 3.48
N LEU A 142 -3.33 3.77 4.67
CA LEU A 142 -2.13 4.60 4.89
C LEU A 142 -0.84 3.83 4.59
N LEU A 143 -0.72 2.59 5.10
CA LEU A 143 0.44 1.74 4.83
C LEU A 143 0.57 1.47 3.32
N SER A 144 -0.54 1.09 2.67
CA SER A 144 -0.60 0.93 1.21
C SER A 144 -0.20 2.20 0.46
N LYS A 145 -0.69 3.37 0.87
CA LYS A 145 -0.29 4.68 0.30
C LYS A 145 1.23 4.86 0.38
N TRP A 146 1.84 4.65 1.54
CA TRP A 146 3.27 4.87 1.76
C TRP A 146 4.15 3.86 1.00
N SER A 147 3.89 2.55 1.10
CA SER A 147 4.60 1.54 0.30
C SER A 147 4.41 1.74 -1.20
N THR A 148 3.24 2.22 -1.63
CA THR A 148 3.02 2.61 -3.03
C THR A 148 3.92 3.77 -3.46
N HIS A 149 4.11 4.80 -2.62
CA HIS A 149 5.01 5.92 -2.96
C HIS A 149 6.47 5.46 -3.10
N VAL A 150 6.97 4.66 -2.15
CA VAL A 150 8.33 4.09 -2.21
C VAL A 150 8.51 3.27 -3.48
N MET A 151 7.56 2.37 -3.78
CA MET A 151 7.63 1.53 -4.97
C MET A 151 7.46 2.31 -6.28
N GLU A 152 6.59 3.32 -6.37
CA GLU A 152 6.41 4.13 -7.58
C GLU A 152 7.66 4.99 -7.89
N VAL A 153 8.36 5.51 -6.86
CA VAL A 153 9.64 6.23 -7.05
C VAL A 153 10.75 5.26 -7.48
N TYR A 154 10.90 4.11 -6.81
CA TYR A 154 11.87 3.08 -7.20
C TYR A 154 11.65 2.60 -8.64
N SER A 155 10.39 2.34 -9.01
CA SER A 155 10.00 1.93 -10.37
C SER A 155 10.43 2.98 -11.40
N TRP A 156 10.18 4.27 -11.13
CA TRP A 156 10.54 5.36 -12.03
C TRP A 156 12.05 5.49 -12.19
N LYS A 157 12.81 5.43 -11.09
CA LYS A 157 14.29 5.50 -11.08
C LYS A 157 14.93 4.33 -11.83
N LEU A 158 14.33 3.14 -11.81
CA LEU A 158 14.83 1.98 -12.56
C LEU A 158 14.80 2.16 -14.09
N VAL A 159 13.78 2.84 -14.64
CA VAL A 159 13.66 3.07 -16.10
C VAL A 159 14.22 4.42 -16.55
N HIS A 160 14.59 5.30 -15.62
CA HIS A 160 15.28 6.56 -15.87
C HIS A 160 16.67 6.55 -15.19
N PRO A 161 17.62 5.71 -15.64
CA PRO A 161 18.98 5.68 -15.08
C PRO A 161 19.71 7.00 -15.34
N THR A 162 20.40 7.52 -14.33
CA THR A 162 21.08 8.82 -14.42
C THR A 162 22.30 8.78 -15.36
N ASP A 163 22.89 9.94 -15.61
CA ASP A 163 24.13 10.07 -16.35
C ASP A 163 25.04 11.18 -15.77
N LYS A 164 26.21 11.36 -16.39
CA LYS A 164 27.23 12.36 -16.05
C LYS A 164 26.79 13.83 -16.21
N PHE A 165 25.67 14.11 -16.86
CA PHE A 165 25.11 15.46 -17.03
C PHE A 165 24.09 15.76 -15.94
N CYS A 166 23.25 14.78 -15.59
CA CYS A 166 22.29 14.88 -14.48
C CYS A 166 22.95 14.72 -13.10
N ASN A 167 23.97 13.87 -12.97
CA ASN A 167 24.77 13.68 -11.76
C ASN A 167 26.27 13.73 -12.10
N LYS A 168 26.99 14.75 -11.62
CA LYS A 168 28.43 14.94 -11.87
C LYS A 168 29.30 13.85 -11.26
N ASP A 169 28.81 13.17 -10.23
CA ASP A 169 29.53 12.10 -9.54
C ASP A 169 29.29 10.72 -10.19
N CYS A 170 28.46 10.66 -11.24
CA CYS A 170 28.21 9.46 -12.03
C CYS A 170 29.32 9.23 -13.08
N PRO A 171 30.12 8.15 -12.99
CA PRO A 171 31.15 7.85 -13.98
C PRO A 171 30.55 7.58 -15.36
N GLY A 172 31.21 8.07 -16.41
CA GLY A 172 30.85 7.74 -17.80
C GLY A 172 31.02 6.26 -18.19
N THR A 173 31.55 5.44 -17.27
CA THR A 173 31.75 4.00 -17.40
C THR A 173 30.79 3.18 -16.52
N ALA A 174 29.91 3.82 -15.74
CA ALA A 174 29.00 3.13 -14.83
C ALA A 174 27.95 2.30 -15.60
N GLU A 175 27.75 1.05 -15.17
CA GLU A 175 26.81 0.15 -15.82
C GLU A 175 25.35 0.55 -15.53
N GLU A 176 24.43 0.17 -16.40
CA GLU A 176 23.07 0.71 -16.40
C GLU A 176 22.33 0.53 -15.08
N TYR A 177 22.48 -0.62 -14.43
CA TYR A 177 21.90 -0.87 -13.11
C TYR A 177 22.53 -0.01 -11.99
N GLU A 178 23.83 0.32 -12.07
CA GLU A 178 24.50 1.22 -11.14
C GLU A 178 24.01 2.67 -11.31
N ARG A 179 23.77 3.08 -12.57
CA ARG A 179 23.15 4.37 -12.92
C ARG A 179 21.66 4.44 -12.57
N ALA A 180 20.96 3.31 -12.56
CA ALA A 180 19.57 3.18 -12.13
C ALA A 180 19.42 3.24 -10.59
N THR A 181 20.41 2.73 -9.86
CA THR A 181 20.40 2.60 -8.39
C THR A 181 21.37 3.58 -7.72
N ARG A 182 22.63 3.18 -7.49
CA ARG A 182 23.66 3.88 -6.68
C ARG A 182 23.72 5.39 -6.89
N TYR A 183 23.74 5.82 -8.15
CA TYR A 183 23.90 7.23 -8.54
C TYR A 183 22.58 8.00 -8.71
N ASN A 184 21.42 7.33 -8.64
CA ASN A 184 20.13 7.94 -9.00
C ASN A 184 19.37 8.54 -7.81
N TYR A 185 19.89 8.45 -6.58
CA TYR A 185 19.26 9.00 -5.38
C TYR A 185 20.16 10.03 -4.70
N THR A 186 19.60 11.20 -4.39
CA THR A 186 20.27 12.21 -3.56
C THR A 186 20.34 11.77 -2.10
N SER A 187 21.17 12.43 -1.28
CA SER A 187 21.21 12.18 0.17
C SER A 187 19.86 12.43 0.85
N GLU A 188 19.11 13.43 0.39
CA GLU A 188 17.78 13.78 0.93
C GLU A 188 16.72 12.72 0.61
N GLU A 189 16.78 12.14 -0.60
CA GLU A 189 15.95 10.99 -0.99
C GLU A 189 16.32 9.72 -0.20
N LYS A 190 17.61 9.45 0.02
CA LYS A 190 18.08 8.29 0.80
C LYS A 190 17.64 8.37 2.26
N ASN A 191 17.86 9.51 2.91
CA ASN A 191 17.42 9.77 4.29
C ASN A 191 15.89 9.63 4.41
N THR A 192 15.15 10.14 3.42
CA THR A 192 13.68 10.02 3.37
C THR A 192 13.20 8.56 3.39
N ILE A 193 13.77 7.68 2.56
CA ILE A 193 13.29 6.29 2.41
C ILE A 193 13.60 5.45 3.66
N TYR A 194 14.78 5.64 4.27
CA TYR A 194 15.18 4.86 5.45
C TYR A 194 14.39 5.26 6.72
N ALA A 195 14.07 6.54 6.92
CA ALA A 195 13.36 7.02 8.11
C ALA A 195 12.02 6.29 8.29
N ALA A 196 11.24 6.20 7.21
CA ALA A 196 9.96 5.49 7.18
C ALA A 196 10.06 3.98 7.48
N LEU A 197 11.25 3.39 7.38
CA LEU A 197 11.51 1.97 7.65
C LEU A 197 11.93 1.71 9.11
N GLN A 198 12.78 2.56 9.71
CA GLN A 198 13.18 2.40 11.11
C GLN A 198 12.15 2.93 12.11
N ASP A 199 11.47 4.04 11.82
CA ASP A 199 10.30 4.49 12.62
C ASP A 199 9.28 3.35 12.77
N PHE A 200 9.13 2.53 11.73
CA PHE A 200 8.32 1.32 11.75
C PHE A 200 8.97 0.19 12.57
N ALA A 201 10.18 -0.25 12.21
CA ALA A 201 10.81 -1.44 12.78
C ALA A 201 11.29 -1.29 14.24
N GLN A 202 11.92 -0.17 14.57
CA GLN A 202 12.56 0.07 15.86
C GLN A 202 11.63 0.73 16.87
N MET A 203 10.81 1.69 16.42
CA MET A 203 9.91 2.45 17.30
C MET A 203 8.48 1.88 17.32
N THR A 204 7.82 1.75 16.17
CA THR A 204 6.41 1.36 16.10
C THR A 204 6.16 -0.07 16.59
N LEU A 205 7.07 -1.03 16.36
CA LEU A 205 6.91 -2.41 16.84
C LEU A 205 7.13 -2.60 18.36
N ARG A 206 7.61 -1.59 19.10
CA ARG A 206 7.84 -1.69 20.57
C ARG A 206 6.55 -1.95 21.34
N GLU A 207 5.53 -1.16 21.10
CA GLU A 207 4.25 -1.25 21.82
C GLU A 207 3.44 -2.50 21.45
N PRO A 208 3.27 -2.88 20.17
CA PRO A 208 2.67 -4.15 19.77
C PRO A 208 3.38 -5.37 20.38
N LEU A 209 4.72 -5.39 20.44
CA LEU A 209 5.44 -6.50 21.08
C LEU A 209 5.23 -6.50 22.60
N ARG A 210 5.31 -5.34 23.27
CA ARG A 210 5.02 -5.21 24.71
C ARG A 210 3.63 -5.75 25.04
N GLN A 211 2.64 -5.43 24.20
CA GLN A 211 1.28 -5.93 24.37
C GLN A 211 1.12 -7.42 24.01
N ALA A 212 1.80 -7.92 22.97
CA ALA A 212 1.75 -9.34 22.59
C ALA A 212 2.33 -10.23 23.70
N VAL A 213 3.46 -9.81 24.29
CA VAL A 213 4.08 -10.44 25.47
C VAL A 213 3.14 -10.36 26.68
N ARG A 214 2.61 -9.18 27.01
CA ARG A 214 1.63 -9.01 28.11
C ARG A 214 0.38 -9.89 27.95
N LYS A 215 -0.15 -10.01 26.72
CA LYS A 215 -1.34 -10.82 26.38
C LYS A 215 -1.00 -12.30 26.07
N LYS A 216 0.23 -12.79 26.33
CA LYS A 216 0.71 -14.16 26.09
C LYS A 216 0.39 -14.72 24.70
N LYS A 217 0.43 -13.88 23.67
CA LYS A 217 0.04 -14.24 22.28
C LYS A 217 1.21 -14.92 21.55
N ASN A 218 1.57 -16.14 21.97
CA ASN A 218 2.81 -16.83 21.56
C ASN A 218 3.14 -16.78 20.06
N VAL A 219 2.16 -16.97 19.16
CA VAL A 219 2.38 -16.87 17.69
C VAL A 219 2.71 -15.44 17.24
N LEU A 220 2.00 -14.45 17.78
CA LEU A 220 2.26 -13.03 17.52
C LEU A 220 3.62 -12.60 18.11
N ILE A 221 3.98 -13.12 19.28
CA ILE A 221 5.31 -12.95 19.88
C ILE A 221 6.39 -13.54 18.95
N SER A 222 6.23 -14.78 18.46
CA SER A 222 7.24 -15.39 17.59
C SER A 222 7.40 -14.66 16.26
N VAL A 223 6.32 -14.14 15.66
CA VAL A 223 6.39 -13.35 14.42
C VAL A 223 7.06 -11.99 14.65
N LEU A 224 6.63 -11.23 15.67
CA LEU A 224 7.22 -9.93 15.99
C LEU A 224 8.69 -10.05 16.43
N GLN A 225 9.06 -11.14 17.12
CA GLN A 225 10.45 -11.43 17.48
C GLN A 225 11.27 -11.93 16.29
N ALA A 226 10.70 -12.68 15.34
CA ALA A 226 11.40 -13.08 14.12
C ALA A 226 11.73 -11.84 13.24
N ILE A 227 10.75 -10.95 13.05
CA ILE A 227 10.94 -9.68 12.34
C ILE A 227 12.08 -8.88 12.99
N ARG A 228 12.01 -8.61 14.29
CA ARG A 228 13.06 -7.84 15.00
C ARG A 228 14.42 -8.55 15.09
N LYS A 229 14.48 -9.89 15.07
CA LYS A 229 15.74 -10.65 14.98
C LYS A 229 16.37 -10.67 13.58
N THR A 230 15.60 -10.34 12.56
CA THR A 230 16.09 -10.31 11.17
C THR A 230 16.66 -8.93 10.81
N VAL A 231 16.29 -7.87 11.56
CA VAL A 231 16.60 -6.47 11.18
C VAL A 231 17.15 -5.59 12.30
N CYS A 232 17.35 -6.09 13.54
CA CYS A 232 17.91 -5.29 14.65
C CYS A 232 19.02 -6.04 15.40
N ASP A 233 20.05 -5.31 15.81
CA ASP A 233 21.22 -5.81 16.57
C ASP A 233 21.22 -5.24 18.00
N TRP A 234 21.52 -6.06 19.02
CA TRP A 234 21.37 -5.70 20.44
C TRP A 234 22.28 -6.50 21.39
N ASP A 235 22.74 -5.84 22.47
CA ASP A 235 23.61 -6.40 23.52
C ASP A 235 22.87 -6.59 24.88
N GLY A 236 23.39 -7.47 25.75
CA GLY A 236 22.94 -7.65 27.14
C GLY A 236 21.81 -8.68 27.38
N VAL A 237 21.77 -9.29 28.59
CA VAL A 237 20.90 -10.45 28.90
C VAL A 237 20.23 -10.41 30.28
N ARG A 238 18.87 -10.40 30.27
CA ARG A 238 17.88 -10.72 31.35
C ARG A 238 17.64 -9.74 32.51
N GLU A 239 16.42 -9.82 33.05
CA GLU A 239 15.90 -9.13 34.25
C GLU A 239 14.93 -10.05 35.06
N PRO A 240 14.53 -9.69 36.31
CA PRO A 240 13.95 -10.58 37.32
C PRO A 240 12.39 -10.56 37.46
N PRO A 241 11.76 -11.40 38.32
CA PRO A 241 10.45 -11.99 37.96
C PRO A 241 9.25 -11.78 38.93
N ASN A 242 9.03 -10.61 39.56
CA ASN A 242 7.88 -10.41 40.47
C ASN A 242 7.15 -9.05 40.29
N ASP A 243 5.85 -9.07 39.97
CA ASP A 243 4.94 -7.90 40.02
C ASP A 243 3.48 -8.33 40.37
N PRO A 244 2.74 -7.55 41.20
CA PRO A 244 1.40 -7.91 41.69
C PRO A 244 0.21 -7.69 40.73
N CYS A 245 0.40 -7.40 39.44
CA CYS A 245 -0.68 -7.24 38.42
C CYS A 245 -1.70 -8.42 38.31
N LEU A 246 -1.43 -9.54 39.00
CA LEU A 246 -2.20 -10.79 39.05
C LEU A 246 -3.60 -10.73 39.74
N ARG A 247 -4.18 -9.55 40.06
CA ARG A 247 -5.26 -9.42 41.08
C ARG A 247 -6.33 -8.32 40.83
N GLY A 248 -7.01 -8.28 39.67
CA GLY A 248 -7.99 -7.21 39.32
C GLY A 248 -9.49 -7.58 39.46
N GLU A 249 -10.37 -6.59 39.72
CA GLU A 249 -11.83 -6.71 39.99
C GLU A 249 -12.66 -5.50 39.47
N LYS A 250 -14.02 -5.60 39.35
CA LYS A 250 -14.93 -4.57 38.76
C LYS A 250 -16.46 -4.72 39.03
N ASP A 251 -17.26 -3.69 38.64
CA ASP A 251 -18.72 -3.50 38.93
C ASP A 251 -19.70 -3.27 37.72
N PRO A 252 -21.06 -3.29 37.91
CA PRO A 252 -22.14 -3.36 36.87
C PRO A 252 -23.20 -2.19 36.91
N LYS A 253 -24.39 -2.07 36.25
CA LYS A 253 -25.19 -2.61 35.07
C LYS A 253 -26.48 -1.74 34.86
N GLY A 254 -27.16 -1.74 33.69
CA GLY A 254 -28.63 -1.42 33.59
C GLY A 254 -29.24 -0.84 32.29
N GLY A 255 -30.02 -1.62 31.51
CA GLY A 255 -30.80 -1.18 30.31
C GLY A 255 -31.43 -2.35 29.52
N PHE A 256 -32.38 -2.11 28.59
CA PHE A 256 -33.10 -3.16 27.81
C PHE A 256 -33.17 -2.89 26.29
N ASP A 257 -33.26 -3.95 25.48
CA ASP A 257 -32.68 -4.01 24.12
C ASP A 257 -33.35 -5.08 23.20
N ILE A 258 -33.41 -4.84 21.88
CA ILE A 258 -33.85 -5.81 20.86
C ILE A 258 -32.63 -6.52 20.25
N LYS A 259 -32.35 -7.71 20.76
CA LYS A 259 -31.10 -8.44 20.49
C LYS A 259 -31.06 -9.13 19.13
N VAL A 260 -30.67 -8.37 18.11
CA VAL A 260 -29.94 -8.94 16.96
C VAL A 260 -28.67 -9.63 17.50
N PRO A 261 -28.47 -10.94 17.28
CA PRO A 261 -27.42 -11.69 17.95
C PRO A 261 -26.03 -11.28 17.43
N ARG A 262 -25.31 -10.49 18.22
CA ARG A 262 -23.93 -10.06 17.93
C ARG A 262 -22.98 -11.26 18.03
N ARG A 263 -22.63 -11.82 16.87
CA ARG A 263 -21.67 -12.92 16.72
C ARG A 263 -20.36 -12.36 16.20
N ALA A 264 -19.25 -12.69 16.86
CA ALA A 264 -17.91 -12.34 16.41
C ALA A 264 -17.41 -13.27 15.28
N VAL A 265 -18.16 -13.33 14.18
CA VAL A 265 -17.84 -14.13 12.99
C VAL A 265 -18.33 -13.39 11.74
N GLY A 266 -17.49 -13.29 10.71
CA GLY A 266 -17.88 -12.74 9.41
C GLY A 266 -18.70 -13.73 8.57
N PRO A 267 -19.32 -13.26 7.47
CA PRO A 267 -19.84 -14.15 6.43
C PRO A 267 -18.70 -14.96 5.78
N SER A 268 -19.01 -16.15 5.26
CA SER A 268 -18.06 -16.87 4.42
C SER A 268 -17.79 -16.13 3.10
N SER A 269 -16.66 -16.42 2.45
CA SER A 269 -16.30 -15.83 1.15
C SER A 269 -17.40 -16.03 0.11
N THR A 270 -18.01 -17.22 0.05
CA THR A 270 -19.15 -17.52 -0.84
C THR A 270 -20.39 -16.70 -0.48
N GLN A 271 -20.72 -16.52 0.80
CA GLN A 271 -21.86 -15.70 1.22
C GLN A 271 -21.66 -14.23 0.84
N LEU A 272 -20.48 -13.67 1.13
CA LEU A 272 -20.13 -12.29 0.81
C LEU A 272 -20.11 -12.06 -0.71
N TYR A 273 -19.53 -12.97 -1.48
CA TYR A 273 -19.53 -12.92 -2.94
C TYR A 273 -20.95 -12.92 -3.50
N MET A 274 -21.77 -13.91 -3.15
CA MET A 274 -23.14 -14.05 -3.66
C MET A 274 -24.00 -12.82 -3.32
N VAL A 275 -23.92 -12.31 -2.08
CA VAL A 275 -24.64 -11.09 -1.68
C VAL A 275 -24.18 -9.89 -2.52
N ARG A 276 -22.87 -9.67 -2.66
CA ARG A 276 -22.33 -8.55 -3.44
C ARG A 276 -22.74 -8.62 -4.91
N THR A 277 -22.59 -9.76 -5.57
CA THR A 277 -22.98 -9.94 -6.99
C THR A 277 -24.49 -9.78 -7.20
N MET A 278 -25.33 -10.26 -6.29
CA MET A 278 -26.78 -10.02 -6.37
C MET A 278 -27.11 -8.54 -6.22
N LEU A 279 -26.52 -7.85 -5.24
CA LEU A 279 -26.72 -6.40 -5.06
C LEU A 279 -26.21 -5.59 -6.26
N GLU A 280 -25.04 -5.93 -6.81
CA GLU A 280 -24.51 -5.32 -8.04
C GLU A 280 -25.48 -5.46 -9.22
N SER A 281 -26.11 -6.63 -9.39
CA SER A 281 -27.11 -6.86 -10.43
C SER A 281 -28.36 -5.98 -10.32
N LEU A 282 -28.73 -5.57 -9.09
CA LEU A 282 -29.86 -4.67 -8.83
C LEU A 282 -29.55 -3.22 -9.19
N ILE A 283 -28.32 -2.75 -8.96
CA ILE A 283 -27.89 -1.36 -9.21
C ILE A 283 -27.26 -1.14 -10.59
N ALA A 284 -27.07 -2.18 -11.40
CA ALA A 284 -26.41 -2.08 -12.70
C ALA A 284 -27.18 -1.22 -13.73
N ASP A 285 -26.49 -0.22 -14.29
CA ASP A 285 -27.04 0.71 -15.31
C ASP A 285 -27.26 0.06 -16.69
N LYS A 286 -26.82 -1.18 -16.91
CA LYS A 286 -26.87 -1.88 -18.21
C LYS A 286 -27.40 -3.28 -18.05
N SER A 287 -28.52 -3.55 -18.72
CA SER A 287 -29.12 -4.87 -18.89
C SER A 287 -29.30 -5.17 -20.38
N GLY A 288 -29.34 -6.45 -20.77
CA GLY A 288 -29.75 -6.85 -22.13
C GLY A 288 -31.23 -6.57 -22.43
N SER A 289 -32.04 -6.32 -21.39
CA SER A 289 -33.46 -5.99 -21.44
C SER A 289 -33.73 -4.47 -21.57
N LYS A 290 -34.88 -4.12 -22.16
CA LYS A 290 -35.38 -2.72 -22.30
C LYS A 290 -35.67 -1.98 -20.98
N LYS A 291 -35.64 -2.67 -19.83
CA LYS A 291 -35.65 -2.11 -18.48
C LYS A 291 -34.54 -2.75 -17.66
N THR A 292 -33.87 -1.95 -16.83
CA THR A 292 -32.90 -2.39 -15.81
C THR A 292 -33.62 -2.68 -14.50
N LEU A 293 -33.06 -3.55 -13.64
CA LEU A 293 -33.60 -3.79 -12.30
C LEU A 293 -33.56 -2.50 -11.43
N ARG A 294 -32.52 -1.68 -11.62
CA ARG A 294 -32.39 -0.33 -11.02
C ARG A 294 -33.60 0.57 -11.27
N SER A 295 -34.27 0.45 -12.43
CA SER A 295 -35.46 1.23 -12.78
C SER A 295 -36.75 0.81 -12.04
N CYS A 296 -36.66 -0.21 -11.18
CA CYS A 296 -37.75 -0.71 -10.34
C CYS A 296 -37.51 -0.50 -8.84
N LEU A 297 -36.51 0.31 -8.46
CA LEU A 297 -36.13 0.59 -7.07
C LEU A 297 -36.22 2.08 -6.76
N ASP A 298 -36.71 2.41 -5.56
CA ASP A 298 -36.77 3.80 -5.09
C ASP A 298 -35.38 4.35 -4.76
N GLY A 299 -35.17 5.65 -5.00
CA GLY A 299 -33.88 6.33 -4.82
C GLY A 299 -33.16 6.04 -3.49
N PRO A 300 -33.83 6.13 -2.32
CA PRO A 300 -33.20 5.82 -1.03
C PRO A 300 -32.75 4.35 -0.91
N ILE A 301 -33.47 3.41 -1.52
CA ILE A 301 -33.10 1.99 -1.53
C ILE A 301 -31.87 1.77 -2.42
N VAL A 302 -31.82 2.42 -3.59
CA VAL A 302 -30.64 2.39 -4.47
C VAL A 302 -29.40 2.93 -3.76
N VAL A 303 -29.50 4.08 -3.08
CA VAL A 303 -28.39 4.65 -2.29
C VAL A 303 -27.94 3.71 -1.17
N ALA A 304 -28.87 3.13 -0.41
CA ALA A 304 -28.53 2.18 0.66
C ALA A 304 -27.82 0.92 0.13
N ILE A 305 -28.21 0.42 -1.05
CA ILE A 305 -27.53 -0.71 -1.71
C ILE A 305 -26.15 -0.27 -2.24
N GLU A 306 -26.02 0.92 -2.83
CA GLU A 306 -24.75 1.46 -3.32
C GLU A 306 -23.75 1.67 -2.17
N ASP A 307 -24.17 2.25 -1.06
CA ASP A 307 -23.32 2.43 0.13
C ASP A 307 -22.94 1.08 0.75
N PHE A 308 -23.87 0.14 0.94
CA PHE A 308 -23.50 -1.19 1.44
C PHE A 308 -22.56 -1.92 0.46
N HIS A 309 -22.79 -1.84 -0.85
CA HIS A 309 -21.94 -2.44 -1.87
C HIS A 309 -20.56 -1.77 -1.97
N LYS A 310 -20.45 -0.48 -1.62
CA LYS A 310 -19.19 0.26 -1.52
C LYS A 310 -18.40 -0.13 -0.28
N HIS A 311 -19.00 -0.11 0.91
CA HIS A 311 -18.32 -0.47 2.15
C HIS A 311 -17.93 -1.95 2.21
N SER A 312 -18.82 -2.85 1.76
CA SER A 312 -18.57 -4.30 1.74
C SER A 312 -17.49 -4.76 0.75
N PHE A 313 -16.92 -3.85 -0.06
CA PHE A 313 -15.77 -4.15 -0.91
C PHE A 313 -14.55 -4.56 -0.07
N PHE A 314 -14.28 -3.86 1.03
CA PHE A 314 -13.10 -4.08 1.88
C PHE A 314 -13.29 -5.19 2.91
N PHE A 315 -14.48 -5.79 3.01
CA PHE A 315 -14.77 -6.81 4.03
C PHE A 315 -13.87 -8.04 3.88
N THR A 316 -13.53 -8.47 2.66
CA THR A 316 -12.61 -9.60 2.44
C THR A 316 -11.22 -9.30 3.00
N HIS A 317 -10.65 -8.12 2.70
CA HIS A 317 -9.34 -7.71 3.19
C HIS A 317 -9.31 -7.56 4.73
N LEU A 318 -10.39 -7.05 5.32
CA LEU A 318 -10.48 -6.82 6.78
C LEU A 318 -10.78 -8.10 7.55
N LEU A 319 -11.46 -9.08 6.96
CA LEU A 319 -11.56 -10.43 7.52
C LEU A 319 -10.21 -11.17 7.43
N ASN A 320 -9.45 -10.95 6.34
CA ASN A 320 -8.09 -11.46 6.16
C ASN A 320 -7.01 -10.47 6.61
N PHE A 321 -7.25 -9.69 7.68
CA PHE A 321 -6.44 -8.52 8.07
C PHE A 321 -4.93 -8.78 8.11
N SER A 322 -4.49 -9.96 8.57
CA SER A 322 -3.05 -10.28 8.66
C SER A 322 -2.36 -10.44 7.30
N GLU A 323 -3.10 -10.86 6.27
CA GLU A 323 -2.62 -11.00 4.90
C GLU A 323 -2.63 -9.63 4.20
N ALA A 324 -3.74 -8.90 4.34
CA ALA A 324 -3.87 -7.53 3.82
C ALA A 324 -2.81 -6.60 4.40
N LEU A 325 -2.47 -6.72 5.70
CA LEU A 325 -1.39 -5.97 6.34
C LEU A 325 -0.02 -6.25 5.71
N GLN A 326 0.29 -7.51 5.40
CA GLN A 326 1.54 -7.87 4.72
C GLN A 326 1.57 -7.32 3.30
N GLN A 327 0.48 -7.45 2.54
CA GLN A 327 0.36 -6.96 1.17
C GLN A 327 0.35 -5.42 1.08
N CYS A 328 -0.11 -4.70 2.10
CA CYS A 328 -0.01 -3.25 2.19
C CYS A 328 1.41 -2.74 2.52
N CYS A 329 2.29 -3.59 3.06
CA CYS A 329 3.64 -3.22 3.52
C CYS A 329 4.77 -3.86 2.68
N ASP A 330 4.48 -4.52 1.56
CA ASP A 330 5.49 -5.23 0.78
C ASP A 330 6.48 -4.27 0.11
N LEU A 331 7.76 -4.39 0.48
CA LEU A 331 8.92 -3.70 -0.09
C LEU A 331 10.01 -4.70 -0.55
N SER A 332 9.68 -6.00 -0.63
CA SER A 332 10.62 -7.07 -0.99
C SER A 332 11.32 -6.86 -2.33
N GLN A 333 10.63 -6.19 -3.26
CA GLN A 333 11.08 -5.97 -4.64
C GLN A 333 12.27 -5.01 -4.74
N LEU A 334 12.66 -4.30 -3.67
CA LEU A 334 13.85 -3.44 -3.66
C LEU A 334 15.18 -4.21 -3.77
N TRP A 335 15.20 -5.50 -3.45
CA TRP A 335 16.42 -6.33 -3.46
C TRP A 335 16.61 -7.16 -4.74
N PHE A 336 15.51 -7.62 -5.36
CA PHE A 336 15.56 -8.42 -6.58
C PHE A 336 16.04 -7.58 -7.78
N ARG A 337 16.73 -8.24 -8.73
CA ARG A 337 17.43 -7.59 -9.86
C ARG A 337 17.73 -8.56 -11.01
N GLU A 338 16.85 -9.54 -11.21
CA GLU A 338 17.06 -10.66 -12.15
C GLU A 338 16.93 -10.22 -13.61
N PHE A 339 16.00 -9.30 -13.91
CA PHE A 339 15.88 -8.70 -15.25
C PHE A 339 17.13 -7.89 -15.60
N PHE A 340 17.67 -7.12 -14.66
CA PHE A 340 18.96 -6.42 -14.88
C PHE A 340 20.15 -7.38 -15.00
N LEU A 341 20.15 -8.54 -14.33
CA LEU A 341 21.20 -9.56 -14.50
C LEU A 341 21.16 -10.21 -15.90
N GLU A 342 19.97 -10.56 -16.40
CA GLU A 342 19.76 -11.09 -17.75
C GLU A 342 20.24 -10.10 -18.82
N LEU A 343 19.95 -8.80 -18.66
CA LEU A 343 20.47 -7.74 -19.54
C LEU A 343 22.00 -7.65 -19.59
N THR A 344 22.73 -8.18 -18.61
CA THR A 344 24.20 -8.26 -18.66
C THR A 344 24.73 -9.35 -19.61
N MET A 345 23.85 -10.22 -20.13
CA MET A 345 24.20 -11.33 -21.04
C MET A 345 25.32 -12.22 -20.46
N GLY A 346 25.19 -12.58 -19.18
CA GLY A 346 26.15 -13.42 -18.45
C GLY A 346 27.44 -12.72 -18.01
N ARG A 347 27.59 -11.40 -18.22
CA ARG A 347 28.76 -10.63 -17.71
C ARG A 347 28.75 -10.47 -16.19
N ARG A 348 27.58 -10.45 -15.56
CA ARG A 348 27.40 -10.46 -14.10
C ARG A 348 26.68 -11.75 -13.70
N ILE A 349 27.24 -12.48 -12.75
CA ILE A 349 26.53 -13.54 -12.01
C ILE A 349 25.69 -12.97 -10.86
N GLN A 350 26.10 -11.81 -10.33
CA GLN A 350 25.39 -11.00 -9.35
C GLN A 350 25.97 -9.58 -9.37
N PHE A 351 25.19 -8.57 -8.99
CA PHE A 351 25.71 -7.21 -8.78
C PHE A 351 26.33 -7.08 -7.38
N PRO A 352 27.31 -6.19 -7.15
CA PRO A 352 27.93 -6.02 -5.84
C PRO A 352 27.00 -5.26 -4.86
N ILE A 353 27.44 -5.07 -3.61
CA ILE A 353 26.59 -4.59 -2.52
C ILE A 353 26.28 -3.10 -2.63
N GLU A 354 27.20 -2.30 -3.15
CA GLU A 354 27.04 -0.87 -3.47
C GLU A 354 26.00 -0.58 -4.57
N MET A 355 25.42 -1.62 -5.18
CA MET A 355 24.28 -1.57 -6.12
C MET A 355 23.01 -2.22 -5.53
N SER A 356 23.00 -2.62 -4.26
CA SER A 356 21.85 -3.21 -3.58
C SER A 356 21.08 -2.13 -2.83
N MET A 357 19.80 -1.88 -3.16
CA MET A 357 19.05 -0.78 -2.53
C MET A 357 19.01 -0.85 -1.00
N PRO A 358 18.81 -2.01 -0.34
CA PRO A 358 18.91 -2.11 1.12
C PRO A 358 20.28 -1.66 1.66
N TRP A 359 21.38 -1.98 0.97
CA TRP A 359 22.71 -1.55 1.38
C TRP A 359 22.93 -0.06 1.10
N ILE A 360 22.58 0.45 -0.09
CA ILE A 360 22.69 1.87 -0.46
C ILE A 360 22.00 2.79 0.56
N LEU A 361 20.89 2.35 1.15
CA LEU A 361 20.16 3.10 2.17
C LEU A 361 20.84 3.04 3.55
N THR A 362 21.28 1.86 4.00
CA THR A 362 21.97 1.69 5.30
C THR A 362 23.37 2.30 5.32
N ASP A 363 24.18 2.01 4.31
CA ASP A 363 25.56 2.48 4.12
C ASP A 363 25.65 4.01 4.15
N HIS A 364 24.67 4.68 3.53
CA HIS A 364 24.59 6.15 3.52
C HIS A 364 24.54 6.76 4.93
N ILE A 365 23.88 6.09 5.88
CA ILE A 365 23.69 6.59 7.25
C ILE A 365 24.88 6.23 8.14
N LEU A 366 25.51 5.07 7.90
CA LEU A 366 26.77 4.70 8.56
C LEU A 366 27.93 5.64 8.17
N GLU A 367 27.95 6.09 6.91
CA GLU A 367 28.94 7.05 6.39
C GLU A 367 28.64 8.50 6.79
N THR A 368 27.41 9.00 6.56
CA THR A 368 27.05 10.39 6.92
C THR A 368 26.97 10.62 8.42
N LYS A 369 26.63 9.58 9.19
CA LYS A 369 26.42 9.60 10.65
C LYS A 369 25.36 10.61 11.08
N GLU A 370 24.39 10.84 10.20
CA GLU A 370 23.30 11.79 10.40
C GLU A 370 22.52 11.48 11.70
N PRO A 371 22.59 12.34 12.74
CA PRO A 371 22.01 12.01 14.05
C PRO A 371 20.50 11.83 14.04
N SER A 372 19.77 12.47 13.11
CA SER A 372 18.32 12.30 12.97
C SER A 372 17.90 10.98 12.31
N MET A 373 18.87 10.14 11.93
CA MET A 373 18.69 8.91 11.14
C MET A 373 19.29 7.66 11.81
N MET A 374 19.76 7.77 13.05
CA MET A 374 20.54 6.74 13.76
C MET A 374 19.69 5.74 14.58
N GLU A 375 18.41 6.05 14.81
CA GLU A 375 17.42 5.18 15.49
C GLU A 375 16.49 4.45 14.50
#